data_AF-A0A839WB25-F1
#
_entry.id   AF-A0A839WB25-F1
#
_cell.length_a   1.000
_cell.length_b   1.000
_cell.length_c   1.000
_cell.angle_alpha   90.00
_cell.angle_beta   90.00
_cell.angle_gamma   90.00
#
_symmetry.space_group_name_H-M   'P 1'
#
loop_
_entity.id
_entity.type
_entity.pdbx_description
1 polymer ?
#
loop_
_entity_poly.entity_id
_entity_poly.type
_entity_poly.pdbx_seq_one_letter_code
_entity_poly.pdbx_strand_id
1 'polypeptide(L)' 'MAKLTVYQDEDPLGRGEWFGYVTGAHGHIVHNFGPFPAEEAACRHGRSLIGQSADLSDVHVEQ' A
#
# COMPACT_ATOMS: atom_id res chain seq x y z
N MET A 1 3.48 -6.98 -12.84
CA MET A 1 3.69 -5.71 -12.14
C MET A 1 2.72 -5.54 -10.99
N ALA A 2 3.22 -5.46 -9.75
CA ALA A 2 2.41 -5.11 -8.59
C ALA A 2 2.53 -3.60 -8.31
N LYS A 3 1.44 -2.93 -7.93
CA LYS A 3 1.40 -1.50 -7.59
C LYS A 3 0.94 -1.32 -6.15
N LEU A 4 1.59 -0.42 -5.43
CA LEU A 4 1.22 -0.03 -4.07
C LEU A 4 0.46 1.30 -4.14
N THR A 5 -0.70 1.37 -3.49
CA THR A 5 -1.43 2.60 -3.24
C THR A 5 -1.54 2.83 -1.74
N VAL A 6 -1.21 4.03 -1.28
CA VAL A 6 -1.40 4.49 0.10
C VAL A 6 -2.29 5.72 0.06
N TYR A 7 -3.26 5.79 0.97
CA TYR A 7 -4.18 6.92 1.09
C TYR A 7 -4.50 7.18 2.56
N GLN A 8 -4.81 8.43 2.87
CA GLN A 8 -5.31 8.82 4.18
C GLN A 8 -6.83 8.76 4.14
N ASP A 9 -7.46 8.08 5.10
CA ASP A 9 -8.91 8.20 5.28
C ASP A 9 -9.19 9.56 5.91
N GLU A 10 -9.90 10.42 5.20
CA GLU A 10 -10.30 11.74 5.69
C GLU A 10 -11.47 11.58 6.66
N ASP A 11 -11.18 11.07 7.86
CA ASP A 11 -12.13 11.08 8.96
C ASP A 11 -12.50 12.55 9.31
N PRO A 12 -13.80 12.89 9.44
CA PRO A 12 -14.24 14.26 9.70
C PRO A 12 -13.74 14.85 11.03
N LEU A 13 -13.13 14.04 11.90
CA LEU A 13 -12.51 14.48 13.16
C LEU A 13 -11.00 14.75 13.03
N GLY A 14 -10.43 14.68 11.82
CA GLY A 14 -9.03 15.02 11.55
C GLY A 14 -8.02 14.02 12.10
N ARG A 15 -8.47 12.83 12.50
CA ARG A 15 -7.62 11.70 12.89
C ARG A 15 -7.27 10.90 11.64
N GLY A 16 -6.53 11.52 10.72
CA GLY A 16 -6.27 10.92 9.42
C GLY A 16 -5.39 9.68 9.54
N GLU A 17 -6.03 8.51 9.61
CA GLU A 17 -5.38 7.21 9.60
C GLU A 17 -4.97 6.86 8.17
N TRP A 18 -3.81 6.23 8.05
CA TRP A 18 -3.23 5.85 6.77
C TRP A 18 -3.53 4.40 6.46
N PHE A 19 -4.04 4.18 5.25
CA PHE A 19 -4.37 2.88 4.72
C PHE A 19 -3.62 2.66 3.43
N GLY A 20 -3.57 1.41 2.98
CA GLY A 20 -3.06 1.11 1.67
C GLY A 20 -3.47 -0.26 1.18
N TYR A 21 -3.23 -0.47 -0.10
CA TYR A 21 -3.47 -1.73 -0.76
C TYR A 21 -2.44 -1.98 -1.85
N VAL A 22 -2.23 -3.26 -2.14
CA VAL A 22 -1.38 -3.72 -3.24
C VAL A 22 -2.27 -4.31 -4.32
N THR A 23 -2.09 -3.88 -5.56
CA THR A 23 -2.72 -4.50 -6.73
C THR A 23 -1.72 -5.36 -7.49
N GLY A 24 -2.19 -6.51 -8.00
CA GLY A 24 -1.43 -7.38 -8.88
C GLY A 24 -1.44 -6.93 -10.34
N ALA A 25 -0.86 -7.74 -11.23
CA ALA A 25 -0.70 -7.42 -12.67
C ALA A 25 -2.01 -7.20 -13.44
N HIS A 26 -3.16 -7.56 -12.87
CA HIS A 26 -4.48 -7.37 -13.49
C HIS A 26 -5.32 -6.31 -12.77
N GLY A 27 -4.70 -5.46 -11.94
CA GLY A 27 -5.37 -4.39 -11.22
C GLY A 27 -6.27 -4.84 -10.07
N HIS A 28 -6.37 -6.15 -9.81
CA HIS A 28 -7.08 -6.66 -8.64
C HIS A 28 -6.26 -6.42 -7.38
N ILE A 29 -6.95 -6.03 -6.30
CA ILE A 29 -6.34 -5.88 -4.98
C ILE A 29 -6.00 -7.27 -4.44
N VAL A 30 -4.73 -7.49 -4.13
CA VAL A 30 -4.22 -8.74 -3.53
C VAL A 30 -4.05 -8.62 -2.01
N HIS A 31 -3.77 -7.41 -1.52
CA HIS A 31 -3.60 -7.14 -0.09
C HIS A 31 -4.16 -5.76 0.27
N ASN A 32 -4.86 -5.67 1.39
CA ASN A 32 -5.24 -4.42 2.05
C ASN A 32 -4.56 -4.35 3.42
N PHE A 33 -4.21 -3.15 3.87
CA PHE A 33 -3.56 -2.94 5.16
C PHE A 33 -3.88 -1.56 5.75
N GLY A 34 -3.75 -1.46 7.07
CA GLY A 34 -4.09 -0.28 7.88
C GLY A 34 -4.94 -0.68 9.09
N PRO A 35 -5.27 0.28 9.98
CA PRO A 35 -4.83 1.67 9.96
C PRO A 35 -3.39 1.87 10.45
N PHE A 36 -2.71 2.90 9.93
CA PHE A 36 -1.40 3.35 10.39
C PHE A 36 -1.45 4.82 10.86
N PRO A 37 -0.70 5.20 11.90
CA PRO A 37 -0.69 6.57 12.41
C PRO A 37 0.09 7.55 11.52
N ALA A 38 0.86 7.07 10.55
CA ALA A 38 1.68 7.89 9.66
C ALA A 38 1.82 7.25 8.28
N GLU A 39 1.88 8.08 7.24
CA GLU A 39 2.08 7.66 5.83
C GLU A 39 3.32 6.78 5.68
N GLU A 40 4.43 7.19 6.29
CA GLU A 40 5.70 6.47 6.19
C GLU A 40 5.59 5.03 6.71
N ALA A 41 4.80 4.82 7.77
CA ALA A 41 4.57 3.48 8.31
C ALA A 41 3.75 2.61 7.35
N ALA A 42 2.70 3.18 6.73
CA ALA A 42 1.90 2.51 5.70
C ALA A 42 2.75 2.17 4.46
N CYS A 43 3.54 3.13 3.96
CA CYS A 43 4.45 2.94 2.83
C CYS A 43 5.51 1.87 3.10
N ARG A 44 6.13 1.88 4.29
CA ARG A 44 7.13 0.89 4.68
C ARG A 44 6.54 -0.52 4.74
N HIS A 45 5.33 -0.65 5.30
CA HIS A 45 4.63 -1.92 5.35
C HIS A 45 4.26 -2.43 3.95
N GLY A 46 3.67 -1.57 3.10
CA GLY A 46 3.31 -1.91 1.73
C GLY A 46 4.51 -2.35 0.88
N ARG A 47 5.66 -1.68 1.02
CA ARG A 47 6.92 -2.08 0.36
C ARG A 47 7.40 -3.46 0.81
N SER A 48 7.24 -3.78 2.09
CA SER A 48 7.58 -5.12 2.60
C SER A 48 6.69 -6.21 1.99
N LEU A 49 5.40 -5.94 1.78
CA LEU A 49 4.48 -6.91 1.15
C LEU A 49 4.86 -7.20 -0.31
N ILE A 50 5.29 -6.17 -1.03
CA ILE A 50 5.84 -6.31 -2.39
C ILE A 50 7.17 -7.08 -2.34
N GLY A 51 8.11 -6.69 -1.49
CA GLY A 51 9.45 -7.30 -1.43
C GLY A 51 9.49 -8.76 -0.96
N GLN A 52 8.50 -9.20 -0.15
CA GLN A 52 8.40 -10.60 0.31
C GLN A 52 7.70 -11.53 -0.70
N SER A 53 6.97 -10.99 -1.67
CA SER A 53 6.26 -11.77 -2.71
C SER A 53 7.15 -12.02 -3.93
N ALA A 54 8.44 -12.31 -3.73
CA ALA A 54 9.44 -12.41 -4.78
C ALA A 54 9.25 -13.64 -5.71
N ASP A 55 8.34 -13.50 -6.68
CA ASP A 55 8.59 -13.70 -8.12
C ASP A 55 7.98 -12.47 -8.82
N LEU A 56 8.75 -11.37 -8.87
CA LEU A 56 8.27 -10.03 -9.24
C LEU A 56 9.22 -9.35 -10.23
N SER A 57 9.37 -9.98 -11.40
CA SER A 57 10.15 -9.47 -12.54
C SER A 57 9.68 -8.11 -13.08
N ASP A 58 8.59 -7.54 -12.55
CA ASP A 58 7.87 -6.41 -13.16
C ASP A 58 7.37 -5.36 -12.16
N VAL A 59 7.90 -5.22 -10.94
CA VAL A 59 7.35 -4.21 -10.01
C VAL A 59 7.99 -2.84 -10.18
N HIS A 60 7.19 -1.85 -10.58
CA HIS A 60 7.53 -0.44 -10.55
C HIS A 60 6.69 0.23 -9.46
N VAL A 61 7.36 1.00 -8.61
CA VAL A 61 6.73 1.82 -7.58
C VAL A 61 6.65 3.23 -8.13
N GLU A 62 5.44 3.67 -8.49
CA GLU A 62 5.20 5.09 -8.77
C GLU A 62 5.05 5.84 -7.43
N GLN A 63 5.85 6.90 -7.26
CA GLN A 63 5.75 7.87 -6.16
C GLN A 63 5.02 9.11 -6.66
#